data_AF-A0A151B001-F1
#
_entry.id   AF-A0A151B001-F1
#
_cell.length_a   1.000
_cell.length_b   1.000
_cell.length_c   1.000
_cell.angle_alpha   90.00
_cell.angle_beta   90.00
_cell.angle_gamma   90.00
#
_symmetry.space_group_name_H-M   'P 1'
#
loop_
_entity.id
_entity.type
_entity.pdbx_description
1 polymer ?
#
loop_
_entity_poly.entity_id
_entity_poly.type
_entity_poly.pdbx_seq_one_letter_code
_entity_poly.pdbx_strand_id
1 'polypeptide(L)'
;MRNNRLENEILQRVDELVQCAISISLKDESARVEQLARGIAMVQEMGDLLLEVLEGREQHLQALLEQLVAQRLPDRRILQSFGNFPRDIQYIISEGTARYFKAREEKGKEHAPGEESKPAAPGETAEATHPACPAEQAGVVAADRPPLQATPGDTSGEPVNEPVPGPAGIGEDDVLLIGREDDMTSPEEAEAAPPFPAVVDPLDQAMKALRLALLQAYPDEEVITNYETRGGKIPFFLPRLQLGFEPDGMRYDWRHEFYCRQQGISIRKVAADELANPAYLARRLRREASWRQLT
;
A
#
# COMPACT_ATOMS: atom_id res chain seq x y z
N MET A 1 7.85 27.00 6.70
CA MET A 1 9.21 26.71 7.22
C MET A 1 9.19 25.89 8.51
N ARG A 2 8.61 26.34 9.64
CA ARG A 2 8.55 25.51 10.87
C ARG A 2 7.82 24.19 10.64
N ASN A 3 6.60 24.25 10.10
CA ASN A 3 5.77 23.06 9.80
C ASN A 3 6.55 22.02 8.96
N ASN A 4 7.25 22.45 7.92
CA ASN A 4 8.05 21.56 7.07
C ASN A 4 9.18 20.82 7.81
N ARG A 5 9.67 21.32 8.96
CA ARG A 5 10.64 20.61 9.80
C ARG A 5 9.94 19.57 10.68
N LEU A 6 8.88 20.00 11.36
CA LEU A 6 8.08 19.17 12.26
C LEU A 6 7.38 18.01 11.51
N GLU A 7 6.90 18.26 10.29
CA GLU A 7 6.36 17.26 9.37
C GLU A 7 7.41 16.20 8.99
N ASN A 8 8.62 16.63 8.60
CA ASN A 8 9.71 15.69 8.31
C ASN A 8 10.15 14.91 9.55
N GLU A 9 10.14 15.53 10.74
CA GLU A 9 10.45 14.86 12.01
C GLU A 9 9.41 13.79 12.36
N ILE A 10 8.10 14.11 12.29
CA ILE A 10 7.02 13.12 12.45
C ILE A 10 7.20 11.97 11.47
N LEU A 11 7.43 12.28 10.18
CA LEU A 11 7.59 11.25 9.15
C LEU A 11 8.80 10.34 9.41
N GLN A 12 9.94 10.89 9.87
CA GLN A 12 11.09 10.09 10.29
C GLN A 12 10.76 9.20 11.49
N ARG A 13 10.11 9.74 12.53
CA ARG A 13 9.73 8.95 13.71
C ARG A 13 8.73 7.83 13.38
N VAL A 14 7.85 8.04 12.40
CA VAL A 14 6.94 7.01 11.86
C VAL A 14 7.73 5.92 11.11
N ASP A 15 8.72 6.28 10.28
CA ASP A 15 9.58 5.30 9.62
C ASP A 15 10.38 4.46 10.64
N GLU A 16 10.93 5.10 11.67
CA GLU A 16 11.63 4.41 12.77
C GLU A 16 10.68 3.51 13.57
N LEU A 17 9.42 3.92 13.77
CA LEU A 17 8.37 3.09 14.42
C LEU A 17 8.02 1.85 13.58
N VAL A 18 7.90 1.99 12.25
CA VAL A 18 7.67 0.86 11.35
C VAL A 18 8.85 -0.11 11.38
N GLN A 19 10.09 0.40 11.33
CA GLN A 19 11.29 -0.43 11.48
C GLN A 19 11.35 -1.13 12.85
N CYS A 20 10.97 -0.42 13.93
CA CYS A 20 10.85 -0.97 15.27
C CYS A 20 9.85 -2.15 15.33
N ALA A 21 8.69 -2.02 14.68
CA ALA A 21 7.69 -3.07 14.62
C ALA A 21 8.08 -4.25 13.71
N ILE A 22 8.74 -4.01 12.57
CA ILE A 22 9.32 -5.11 11.76
C ILE A 22 10.36 -5.88 12.59
N SER A 23 11.21 -5.16 13.34
CA SER A 23 12.25 -5.77 14.20
C SER A 23 11.67 -6.64 15.32
N ILE A 24 10.42 -6.44 15.75
CA ILE A 24 9.74 -7.31 16.71
C ILE A 24 9.51 -8.71 16.14
N SER A 25 9.12 -8.81 14.87
CA SER A 25 8.80 -10.09 14.21
C SER A 25 10.03 -10.99 13.94
N LEU A 26 11.24 -10.46 14.14
CA LEU A 26 12.52 -11.09 13.80
C LEU A 26 13.40 -11.37 15.04
N LYS A 27 12.87 -11.23 16.26
CA LYS A 27 13.61 -11.30 17.52
C LYS A 27 13.02 -12.32 18.49
N ASP A 28 13.89 -12.85 19.37
CA ASP A 28 13.50 -13.68 20.50
C ASP A 28 12.57 -12.93 21.48
N GLU A 29 11.72 -13.67 22.21
CA GLU A 29 10.63 -13.11 23.02
C GLU A 29 11.10 -12.09 24.08
N SER A 30 12.30 -12.26 24.65
CA SER A 30 12.89 -11.29 25.58
C SER A 30 13.18 -9.94 24.92
N ALA A 31 13.88 -9.96 23.78
CA ALA A 31 14.19 -8.76 22.99
C ALA A 31 12.96 -8.16 22.30
N ARG A 32 11.91 -8.96 22.08
CA ARG A 32 10.58 -8.52 21.63
C ARG A 32 9.88 -7.65 22.68
N VAL A 33 9.93 -8.01 23.97
CA VAL A 33 9.36 -7.16 25.05
C VAL A 33 10.05 -5.80 25.14
N GLU A 34 11.39 -5.75 25.03
CA GLU A 34 12.15 -4.49 25.00
C GLU A 34 11.79 -3.64 23.77
N GLN A 35 11.68 -4.27 22.60
CA GLN A 35 11.36 -3.58 21.34
C GLN A 35 9.90 -3.08 21.30
N LEU A 36 8.96 -3.82 21.90
CA LEU A 36 7.58 -3.36 22.16
C LEU A 36 7.56 -2.12 23.06
N ALA A 37 8.26 -2.17 24.19
CA ALA A 37 8.36 -1.04 25.12
C ALA A 37 8.98 0.21 24.47
N ARG A 38 10.01 0.03 23.63
CA ARG A 38 10.60 1.11 22.81
C ARG A 38 9.59 1.70 21.83
N GLY A 39 8.83 0.88 21.10
CA GLY A 39 7.80 1.36 20.18
C GLY A 39 6.74 2.19 20.90
N ILE A 40 6.28 1.72 22.06
CA ILE A 40 5.31 2.40 22.92
C ILE A 40 5.83 3.76 23.43
N ALA A 41 7.13 3.88 23.73
CA ALA A 41 7.75 5.15 24.09
C ALA A 41 7.83 6.13 22.90
N MET A 42 8.17 5.64 21.70
CA MET A 42 8.22 6.47 20.49
C MET A 42 6.84 7.06 20.11
N VAL A 43 5.76 6.32 20.34
CA VAL A 43 4.39 6.83 20.16
C VAL A 43 4.07 7.97 21.15
N GLN A 44 4.57 7.90 22.39
CA GLN A 44 4.41 8.98 23.37
C GLN A 44 5.22 10.22 22.98
N GLU A 45 6.47 10.07 22.53
CA GLU A 45 7.30 11.17 22.04
C GLU A 45 6.68 11.87 20.81
N MET A 46 6.04 11.13 19.91
CA MET A 46 5.31 11.71 18.77
C MET A 46 4.00 12.39 19.16
N GLY A 47 3.45 12.11 20.34
CA GLY A 47 2.13 12.61 20.77
C GLY A 47 2.04 14.14 20.76
N ASP A 48 3.02 14.81 21.35
CA ASP A 48 3.07 16.29 21.39
C ASP A 48 3.24 16.90 19.98
N LEU A 49 4.10 16.31 19.13
CA LEU A 49 4.31 16.75 17.74
C LEU A 49 3.03 16.59 16.89
N LEU A 50 2.35 15.45 17.02
CA LEU A 50 1.11 15.16 16.30
C LEU A 50 -0.05 16.05 16.80
N LEU A 51 -0.10 16.39 18.10
CA LEU A 51 -1.08 17.35 18.61
C LEU A 51 -0.80 18.80 18.15
N GLU A 52 0.44 19.20 17.91
CA GLU A 52 0.74 20.50 17.27
C GLU A 52 0.15 20.55 15.84
N VAL A 53 0.29 19.46 15.06
CA VAL A 53 -0.33 19.35 13.71
C VAL A 53 -1.86 19.28 13.77
N LEU A 54 -2.41 18.60 14.77
CA LEU A 54 -3.86 18.43 14.95
C LEU A 54 -4.55 19.62 15.64
N GLU A 55 -3.84 20.73 15.92
CA GLU A 55 -4.37 21.89 16.66
C GLU A 55 -4.99 21.49 18.02
N GLY A 56 -4.41 20.49 18.69
CA GLY A 56 -4.90 19.95 19.96
C GLY A 56 -6.14 19.02 19.86
N ARG A 57 -6.53 18.56 18.66
CA ARG A 57 -7.69 17.67 18.47
C ARG A 57 -7.38 16.21 18.82
N GLU A 58 -7.32 15.94 20.12
CA GLU A 58 -6.92 14.67 20.74
C GLU A 58 -7.62 13.42 20.15
N GLN A 59 -8.91 13.52 19.85
CA GLN A 59 -9.72 12.43 19.28
C GLN A 59 -9.27 11.97 17.88
N HIS A 60 -8.33 12.67 17.24
CA HIS A 60 -7.78 12.29 15.93
C HIS A 60 -6.34 11.74 16.01
N LEU A 61 -5.68 11.77 17.18
CA LEU A 61 -4.27 11.38 17.34
C LEU A 61 -4.02 9.93 16.90
N GLN A 62 -4.84 8.98 17.38
CA GLN A 62 -4.70 7.57 17.01
C GLN A 62 -4.96 7.35 15.51
N ALA A 63 -6.06 7.89 14.97
CA ALA A 63 -6.43 7.70 13.57
C ALA A 63 -5.39 8.30 12.60
N LEU A 64 -4.80 9.47 12.94
CA LEU A 64 -3.70 10.05 12.18
C LEU A 64 -2.46 9.17 12.22
N LEU A 65 -2.09 8.62 13.38
CA LEU A 65 -0.93 7.74 13.51
C LEU A 65 -1.12 6.42 12.76
N GLU A 66 -2.30 5.80 12.84
CA GLU A 66 -2.67 4.62 12.05
C GLU A 66 -2.57 4.90 10.54
N GLN A 67 -3.05 6.07 10.08
CA GLN A 67 -2.95 6.47 8.68
C GLN A 67 -1.50 6.72 8.24
N LEU A 68 -0.70 7.43 9.03
CA LEU A 68 0.71 7.71 8.73
C LEU A 68 1.53 6.42 8.67
N VAL A 69 1.33 5.52 9.63
CA VAL A 69 1.95 4.18 9.59
C VAL A 69 1.51 3.44 8.32
N ALA A 70 0.21 3.36 8.02
CA ALA A 70 -0.31 2.68 6.83
C ALA A 70 0.25 3.23 5.50
N GLN A 71 0.58 4.53 5.43
CA GLN A 71 1.24 5.15 4.28
C GLN A 71 2.74 4.79 4.14
N ARG A 72 3.38 4.32 5.22
CA ARG A 72 4.80 3.91 5.24
C ARG A 72 5.02 2.39 5.18
N LEU A 73 3.96 1.59 5.25
CA LEU A 73 4.08 0.14 5.14
C LEU A 73 4.38 -0.31 3.70
N PRO A 74 5.26 -1.32 3.49
CA PRO A 74 5.37 -2.02 2.23
C PRO A 74 4.07 -2.80 1.90
N ASP A 75 3.95 -3.25 0.65
CA ASP A 75 2.74 -3.92 0.14
C ASP A 75 2.26 -5.07 1.04
N ARG A 76 0.94 -5.26 1.17
CA ARG A 76 0.30 -6.14 2.17
C ARG A 76 0.77 -7.59 2.13
N ARG A 77 1.21 -8.07 0.95
CA ARG A 77 1.80 -9.41 0.78
C ARG A 77 3.15 -9.56 1.49
N ILE A 78 3.93 -8.49 1.57
CA ILE A 78 5.22 -8.43 2.28
C ILE A 78 4.97 -8.35 3.79
N LEU A 79 3.94 -7.61 4.22
CA LEU A 79 3.55 -7.58 5.64
C LEU A 79 3.15 -8.96 6.17
N GLN A 80 2.54 -9.81 5.34
CA GLN A 80 2.13 -11.16 5.70
C GLN A 80 3.31 -12.11 5.99
N SER A 81 4.53 -11.84 5.49
CA SER A 81 5.70 -12.62 5.88
C SER A 81 6.29 -12.23 7.24
N PHE A 82 5.87 -11.11 7.84
CA PHE A 82 6.31 -10.65 9.16
C PHE A 82 5.38 -11.12 10.31
N GLY A 83 4.66 -12.23 10.11
CA GLY A 83 3.92 -12.94 11.16
C GLY A 83 2.92 -12.06 11.93
N ASN A 84 3.22 -11.79 13.20
CA ASN A 84 2.36 -11.01 14.10
C ASN A 84 2.40 -9.49 13.86
N PHE A 85 3.26 -8.99 12.96
CA PHE A 85 3.47 -7.55 12.72
C PHE A 85 2.21 -6.67 12.75
N PRO A 86 1.08 -7.01 12.08
CA PRO A 86 -0.14 -6.19 12.11
C PRO A 86 -0.77 -6.04 13.51
N ARG A 87 -0.61 -7.04 14.38
CA ARG A 87 -1.05 -6.99 15.78
C ARG A 87 -0.07 -6.22 16.64
N ASP A 88 1.23 -6.45 16.47
CA ASP A 88 2.27 -5.78 17.25
C ASP A 88 2.25 -4.26 17.00
N ILE A 89 2.13 -3.79 15.74
CA ILE A 89 2.03 -2.36 15.43
C ILE A 89 0.73 -1.73 15.96
N GLN A 90 -0.41 -2.42 15.85
CA GLN A 90 -1.69 -1.92 16.35
C GLN A 90 -1.67 -1.79 17.89
N TYR A 91 -1.09 -2.77 18.58
CA TYR A 91 -0.90 -2.73 20.04
C TYR A 91 0.02 -1.59 20.47
N ILE A 92 1.16 -1.39 19.78
CA ILE A 92 2.07 -0.26 20.07
C ILE A 92 1.35 1.09 19.94
N ILE A 93 0.54 1.26 18.88
CA ILE A 93 -0.24 2.49 18.66
C ILE A 93 -1.24 2.71 19.80
N SER A 94 -2.07 1.71 20.13
CA SER A 94 -3.14 1.87 21.13
C SER A 94 -2.63 2.00 22.57
N GLU A 95 -1.61 1.24 22.95
CA GLU A 95 -0.96 1.32 24.27
C GLU A 95 -0.16 2.63 24.39
N GLY A 96 0.50 3.06 23.31
CA GLY A 96 1.26 4.31 23.25
C GLY A 96 0.39 5.55 23.40
N THR A 97 -0.73 5.65 22.67
CA THR A 97 -1.67 6.78 22.80
C THR A 97 -2.34 6.79 24.17
N ALA A 98 -2.78 5.64 24.68
CA ALA A 98 -3.38 5.53 26.03
C ALA A 98 -2.41 6.01 27.13
N ARG A 99 -1.13 5.62 27.07
CA ARG A 99 -0.10 6.11 28.01
C ARG A 99 0.19 7.59 27.84
N TYR A 100 0.23 8.10 26.61
CA TYR A 100 0.44 9.51 26.32
C TYR A 100 -0.66 10.39 26.96
N PHE A 101 -1.94 10.06 26.74
CA PHE A 101 -3.05 10.79 27.34
C PHE A 101 -3.00 10.75 28.87
N LYS A 102 -2.76 9.57 29.47
CA LYS A 102 -2.62 9.43 30.92
C LYS A 102 -1.49 10.31 31.48
N ALA A 103 -0.30 10.27 30.89
CA ALA A 103 0.84 11.08 31.35
C ALA A 103 0.58 12.59 31.20
N ARG A 104 -0.23 13.00 30.23
CA ARG A 104 -0.63 14.40 30.02
C ARG A 104 -1.72 14.86 31.00
N GLU A 105 -2.66 13.98 31.36
CA GLU A 105 -3.58 14.20 32.49
C GLU A 105 -2.87 14.36 33.83
N GLU A 106 -1.84 13.55 34.08
CA GLU A 106 -1.05 13.59 35.32
C GLU A 106 -0.26 14.91 35.42
N LYS A 107 0.48 15.30 34.36
CA LYS A 107 1.13 16.61 34.26
C LYS A 107 0.16 17.79 34.45
N GLY A 108 -1.08 17.68 33.95
CA GLY A 108 -2.11 18.71 34.10
C GLY A 108 -2.57 18.94 35.54
N LYS A 109 -2.47 17.93 36.41
CA LYS A 109 -2.90 18.00 37.81
C LYS A 109 -1.81 18.59 38.73
N GLU A 110 -0.53 18.44 38.38
CA GLU A 110 0.61 19.00 39.15
C GLU A 110 0.83 20.51 38.94
N HIS A 111 0.00 21.19 38.15
CA HIS A 111 0.08 22.65 37.91
C HIS A 111 -1.15 23.44 38.36
N ALA A 112 -2.05 22.82 39.13
CA ALA A 112 -2.98 23.57 39.98
C ALA A 112 -2.22 24.04 41.23
N PRO A 113 -1.96 25.35 41.43
CA PRO A 113 -1.30 25.82 42.65
C PRO A 113 -2.24 25.61 43.82
N GLY A 114 -1.76 24.98 44.90
CA GLY A 114 -2.54 24.91 46.14
C GLY A 114 -2.74 26.32 46.70
N GLU A 115 -4.00 26.73 46.90
CA GLU A 115 -4.31 27.99 47.58
C GLU A 115 -3.85 27.91 49.04
N GLU A 116 -2.65 28.47 49.26
CA GLU A 116 -2.13 29.10 50.46
C GLU A 116 -2.98 28.92 51.73
N SER A 117 -2.59 27.96 52.58
CA SER A 117 -3.24 27.68 53.86
C SER A 117 -3.13 28.86 54.83
N LYS A 118 -4.11 29.76 54.77
CA LYS A 118 -4.25 30.88 55.71
C LYS A 118 -4.69 30.36 57.09
N PRO A 119 -3.91 30.57 58.16
CA PRO A 119 -4.19 29.99 59.48
C PRO A 119 -5.42 30.62 60.16
N ALA A 120 -5.99 29.84 61.09
CA ALA A 120 -7.30 30.08 61.68
C ALA A 120 -7.44 31.37 62.51
N ALA A 121 -8.66 31.92 62.49
CA ALA A 121 -9.23 32.76 63.54
C ALA A 121 -10.60 32.17 63.95
N PRO A 122 -10.89 31.97 65.25
CA PRO A 122 -12.12 31.30 65.70
C PRO A 122 -13.27 32.27 66.02
N GLY A 123 -14.51 31.81 65.78
CA GLY A 123 -15.76 32.52 66.07
C GLY A 123 -16.66 32.67 64.83
N GLU A 124 -17.99 32.62 64.91
CA GLU A 124 -18.85 32.23 66.04
C GLU A 124 -20.25 31.79 65.53
N THR A 125 -20.92 30.93 66.31
CA THR A 125 -22.39 30.69 66.43
C THR A 125 -23.38 30.69 65.22
N ALA A 126 -24.26 29.66 65.23
CA ALA A 126 -25.70 29.68 64.84
C ALA A 126 -26.10 29.76 63.34
N GLU A 127 -27.30 29.32 62.89
CA GLU A 127 -28.28 28.31 63.37
C GLU A 127 -29.38 28.06 62.30
N ALA A 128 -29.83 26.80 62.13
CA ALA A 128 -31.03 26.35 61.35
C ALA A 128 -31.06 26.68 59.81
N THR A 129 -31.91 26.09 58.95
CA THR A 129 -33.09 25.21 59.17
C THR A 129 -33.19 24.11 58.09
N HIS A 130 -33.81 22.97 58.42
CA HIS A 130 -34.36 21.95 57.49
C HIS A 130 -35.57 22.50 56.66
N PRO A 131 -36.17 21.79 55.68
CA PRO A 131 -35.99 20.39 55.21
C PRO A 131 -35.54 20.37 53.70
N ALA A 132 -35.79 19.41 52.78
CA ALA A 132 -36.70 18.26 52.72
C ALA A 132 -36.29 17.17 51.69
N CYS A 133 -37.09 16.10 51.66
CA CYS A 133 -37.20 15.03 50.63
C CYS A 133 -38.63 15.12 50.02
N PRO A 134 -39.09 14.31 49.00
CA PRO A 134 -38.67 12.92 48.73
C PRO A 134 -38.65 12.42 47.25
N ALA A 135 -38.09 11.21 47.05
CA ALA A 135 -38.51 10.15 46.11
C ALA A 135 -38.50 10.46 44.57
N GLU A 136 -38.53 9.48 43.63
CA GLU A 136 -38.62 8.00 43.72
C GLU A 136 -38.00 7.32 42.47
N GLN A 137 -38.06 5.98 42.46
CA GLN A 137 -38.04 5.06 41.31
C GLN A 137 -36.68 4.65 40.70
N ALA A 138 -36.65 3.40 40.25
CA ALA A 138 -35.46 2.66 39.82
C ALA A 138 -35.54 2.30 38.33
N GLY A 139 -34.39 2.35 37.64
CA GLY A 139 -34.24 1.90 36.25
C GLY A 139 -33.26 0.74 36.15
N VAL A 140 -33.75 -0.49 36.27
CA VAL A 140 -32.93 -1.70 36.03
C VAL A 140 -32.86 -1.96 34.54
N VAL A 141 -31.65 -1.90 33.96
CA VAL A 141 -31.37 -2.39 32.60
C VAL A 141 -30.18 -3.33 32.67
N ALA A 142 -30.39 -4.58 32.27
CA ALA A 142 -29.36 -5.61 32.32
C ALA A 142 -28.35 -5.45 31.17
N ALA A 143 -27.06 -5.65 31.48
CA ALA A 143 -26.03 -5.78 30.46
C ALA A 143 -26.04 -7.22 29.90
N ASP A 144 -26.73 -7.42 28.78
CA ASP A 144 -26.62 -8.66 28.02
C ASP A 144 -25.24 -8.76 27.37
N ARG A 145 -24.60 -9.94 27.48
CA ARG A 145 -23.20 -10.15 27.14
C ARG A 145 -23.01 -11.54 26.51
N PRO A 146 -23.03 -11.66 25.17
CA PRO A 146 -22.85 -12.95 24.51
C PRO A 146 -21.43 -13.52 24.74
N PRO A 147 -21.26 -14.86 24.67
CA PRO A 147 -20.08 -15.52 25.26
C PRO A 147 -18.86 -15.57 24.35
N LEU A 148 -17.69 -15.74 24.97
CA LEU A 148 -16.46 -16.15 24.32
C LEU A 148 -16.63 -17.55 23.70
N GLN A 149 -16.36 -17.71 22.40
CA GLN A 149 -16.04 -19.02 21.82
C GLN A 149 -14.52 -19.19 21.79
N ALA A 150 -14.02 -20.19 22.51
CA ALA A 150 -12.65 -20.66 22.37
C ALA A 150 -12.62 -21.84 21.39
N THR A 151 -11.62 -21.88 20.52
CA THR A 151 -11.33 -23.02 19.63
C THR A 151 -9.86 -23.44 19.78
N PRO A 152 -9.58 -24.67 20.26
CA PRO A 152 -8.26 -25.28 20.18
C PRO A 152 -8.07 -26.06 18.87
N GLY A 153 -6.82 -26.36 18.52
CA GLY A 153 -6.40 -26.87 17.20
C GLY A 153 -5.24 -26.01 16.70
N ASP A 154 -3.97 -26.30 16.95
CA ASP A 154 -3.31 -27.62 17.09
C ASP A 154 -3.45 -28.49 15.84
N THR A 155 -2.56 -28.23 14.88
CA THR A 155 -2.13 -29.15 13.84
C THR A 155 -0.60 -29.10 13.78
N SER A 156 0.03 -30.23 14.09
CA SER A 156 1.49 -30.41 14.12
C SER A 156 1.96 -31.17 12.88
N GLY A 157 3.22 -30.93 12.45
CA GLY A 157 3.82 -31.53 11.26
C GLY A 157 3.45 -30.84 9.93
N GLU A 158 4.22 -30.96 8.85
CA GLU A 158 5.46 -31.74 8.63
C GLU A 158 6.43 -31.00 7.67
N PRO A 159 7.69 -31.46 7.51
CA PRO A 159 8.79 -30.61 7.01
C PRO A 159 9.11 -30.70 5.50
N VAL A 160 9.81 -29.67 5.03
CA VAL A 160 10.91 -29.66 4.03
C VAL A 160 10.82 -30.62 2.83
N ASN A 161 10.74 -30.04 1.63
CA ASN A 161 11.52 -30.51 0.47
C ASN A 161 11.80 -29.34 -0.50
N GLU A 162 13.07 -28.96 -0.63
CA GLU A 162 13.59 -28.10 -1.70
C GLU A 162 14.40 -28.94 -2.71
N PRO A 163 14.70 -28.43 -3.93
CA PRO A 163 14.80 -29.29 -5.11
C PRO A 163 16.17 -29.91 -5.37
N VAL A 164 16.16 -31.06 -6.06
CA VAL A 164 17.33 -31.66 -6.71
C VAL A 164 17.24 -31.44 -8.23
N PRO A 165 18.26 -30.85 -8.88
CA PRO A 165 18.28 -30.67 -10.33
C PRO A 165 18.77 -31.93 -11.08
N GLY A 166 18.11 -32.28 -12.18
CA GLY A 166 18.50 -33.37 -13.07
C GLY A 166 18.92 -32.88 -14.48
N PRO A 167 20.15 -33.15 -14.95
CA PRO A 167 20.61 -32.81 -16.30
C PRO A 167 20.64 -34.02 -17.28
N ALA A 168 20.94 -33.71 -18.56
CA ALA A 168 21.34 -34.60 -19.68
C ALA A 168 20.24 -35.13 -20.65
N GLY A 169 20.69 -35.44 -21.89
CA GLY A 169 19.88 -35.68 -23.11
C GLY A 169 19.86 -34.44 -24.02
N ILE A 170 20.62 -34.28 -25.13
CA ILE A 170 21.31 -35.17 -26.10
C ILE A 170 20.37 -35.82 -27.13
N GLY A 171 20.76 -35.74 -28.42
CA GLY A 171 19.93 -35.85 -29.64
C GLY A 171 19.75 -34.46 -30.27
N GLU A 172 20.37 -34.06 -31.40
CA GLU A 172 20.94 -34.78 -32.56
C GLU A 172 19.88 -35.47 -33.46
N ASP A 173 20.20 -35.63 -34.76
CA ASP A 173 19.33 -35.77 -35.95
C ASP A 173 18.64 -34.44 -36.35
N ASP A 174 18.95 -33.74 -37.45
CA ASP A 174 19.45 -34.08 -38.81
C ASP A 174 18.50 -34.89 -39.71
N VAL A 175 17.59 -34.18 -40.38
CA VAL A 175 17.04 -34.59 -41.69
C VAL A 175 16.90 -33.37 -42.59
N LEU A 176 17.84 -33.19 -43.52
CA LEU A 176 17.58 -32.44 -44.75
C LEU A 176 16.67 -33.29 -45.66
N LEU A 177 15.60 -32.71 -46.22
CA LEU A 177 14.85 -33.37 -47.29
C LEU A 177 14.45 -32.37 -48.38
N ILE A 178 14.82 -32.72 -49.62
CA ILE A 178 14.76 -31.85 -50.79
C ILE A 178 13.53 -32.22 -51.63
N GLY A 179 12.68 -31.22 -51.87
CA GLY A 179 11.93 -30.99 -53.12
C GLY A 179 11.00 -32.08 -53.67
N ARG A 180 9.79 -31.66 -54.05
CA ARG A 180 9.22 -32.08 -55.33
C ARG A 180 8.30 -30.99 -55.91
N GLU A 181 8.37 -30.82 -57.21
CA GLU A 181 7.55 -29.90 -58.02
C GLU A 181 6.38 -30.65 -58.67
N ASP A 182 5.41 -29.88 -59.17
CA ASP A 182 4.32 -30.26 -60.07
C ASP A 182 3.32 -31.39 -59.67
N ASP A 183 2.05 -30.99 -59.52
CA ASP A 183 0.96 -31.62 -60.29
C ASP A 183 -0.16 -30.60 -60.59
N MET A 184 -0.96 -30.82 -61.65
CA MET A 184 -2.09 -29.99 -62.04
C MET A 184 -3.43 -30.59 -61.61
N THR A 185 -4.26 -29.81 -60.91
CA THR A 185 -5.71 -30.09 -60.80
C THR A 185 -6.54 -28.81 -61.00
N SER A 186 -7.70 -28.97 -61.63
CA SER A 186 -8.58 -27.91 -62.12
C SER A 186 -9.16 -26.97 -61.06
N PRO A 187 -9.59 -25.75 -61.44
CA PRO A 187 -10.42 -24.90 -60.59
C PRO A 187 -11.84 -25.47 -60.47
N GLU A 188 -12.20 -25.97 -59.29
CA GLU A 188 -13.59 -26.28 -58.94
C GLU A 188 -14.17 -25.11 -58.14
N GLU A 189 -15.34 -24.60 -58.53
CA GLU A 189 -16.02 -23.47 -57.87
C GLU A 189 -16.64 -23.90 -56.53
N ALA A 190 -15.80 -24.15 -55.54
CA ALA A 190 -16.22 -24.37 -54.17
C ALA A 190 -16.86 -23.09 -53.60
N GLU A 191 -18.15 -23.16 -53.23
CA GLU A 191 -18.85 -22.06 -52.55
C GLU A 191 -18.04 -21.61 -51.33
N ALA A 192 -17.69 -20.32 -51.29
CA ALA A 192 -16.83 -19.76 -50.26
C ALA A 192 -17.56 -19.70 -48.91
N ALA A 193 -17.50 -20.80 -48.16
CA ALA A 193 -17.91 -20.86 -46.77
C ALA A 193 -17.24 -19.70 -46.00
N PRO A 194 -17.97 -18.96 -45.15
CA PRO A 194 -17.43 -17.78 -44.48
C PRO A 194 -16.20 -18.19 -43.67
N PRO A 195 -15.05 -17.50 -43.83
CA PRO A 195 -13.83 -17.88 -43.14
C PRO A 195 -14.09 -17.85 -41.64
N PHE A 196 -13.84 -18.97 -40.97
CA PHE A 196 -13.96 -19.07 -39.52
C PHE A 196 -13.23 -17.89 -38.86
N PRO A 197 -13.83 -17.22 -37.86
CA PRO A 197 -13.22 -16.06 -37.24
C PRO A 197 -11.87 -16.48 -36.67
N ALA A 198 -10.79 -15.99 -37.29
CA ALA A 198 -9.44 -16.34 -36.89
C ALA A 198 -9.28 -16.05 -35.39
N VAL A 199 -8.72 -16.99 -34.65
CA VAL A 199 -8.47 -16.84 -33.21
C VAL A 199 -7.34 -15.82 -33.05
N VAL A 200 -7.71 -14.54 -33.01
CA VAL A 200 -6.76 -13.45 -32.83
C VAL A 200 -6.22 -13.53 -31.41
N ASP A 201 -4.91 -13.67 -31.27
CA ASP A 201 -4.25 -13.66 -29.96
C ASP A 201 -4.65 -12.40 -29.17
N PRO A 202 -5.16 -12.51 -27.93
CA PRO A 202 -5.61 -11.35 -27.16
C PRO A 202 -4.52 -10.30 -26.96
N LEU A 203 -3.25 -10.72 -26.87
CA LEU A 203 -2.10 -9.84 -26.80
C LEU A 203 -1.91 -9.02 -28.07
N ASP A 204 -2.14 -9.63 -29.23
CA ASP A 204 -2.00 -9.00 -30.55
C ASP A 204 -3.13 -8.00 -30.80
N GLN A 205 -4.34 -8.28 -30.29
CA GLN A 205 -5.45 -7.33 -30.26
C GLN A 205 -5.17 -6.16 -29.30
N ALA A 206 -4.64 -6.42 -28.10
CA ALA A 206 -4.24 -5.41 -27.12
C ALA A 206 -3.16 -4.47 -27.69
N MET A 207 -2.14 -5.02 -28.37
CA MET A 207 -1.10 -4.25 -29.06
C MET A 207 -1.66 -3.36 -30.17
N LYS A 208 -2.61 -3.86 -30.98
CA LYS A 208 -3.28 -3.07 -32.03
C LYS A 208 -4.12 -1.94 -31.43
N ALA A 209 -4.86 -2.20 -30.35
CA ALA A 209 -5.63 -1.19 -29.63
C ALA A 209 -4.74 -0.10 -29.01
N LEU A 210 -3.62 -0.47 -28.37
CA LEU A 210 -2.66 0.47 -27.81
C LEU A 210 -2.05 1.37 -28.90
N ARG A 211 -1.63 0.80 -30.04
CA ARG A 211 -1.11 1.58 -31.18
C ARG A 211 -2.11 2.61 -31.70
N LEU A 212 -3.38 2.23 -31.84
CA LEU A 212 -4.45 3.15 -32.27
C LEU A 212 -4.70 4.26 -31.25
N ALA A 213 -4.69 3.94 -29.95
CA ALA A 213 -4.85 4.93 -28.88
C ALA A 213 -3.70 5.94 -28.86
N LEU A 214 -2.46 5.50 -29.06
CA LEU A 214 -1.27 6.37 -29.12
C LEU A 214 -1.32 7.32 -30.32
N LEU A 215 -1.62 6.82 -31.51
CA LEU A 215 -1.76 7.65 -32.72
C LEU A 215 -2.89 8.69 -32.60
N GLN A 216 -3.98 8.38 -31.89
CA GLN A 216 -5.06 9.34 -31.61
C GLN A 216 -4.74 10.30 -30.44
N ALA A 217 -3.79 9.94 -29.57
CA ALA A 217 -3.36 10.78 -28.46
C ALA A 217 -2.27 11.78 -28.86
N TYR A 218 -1.32 11.34 -29.69
CA TYR A 218 -0.10 12.06 -30.05
C TYR A 218 0.08 12.07 -31.58
N PRO A 219 -0.75 12.83 -32.33
CA PRO A 219 -0.71 12.82 -33.80
C PRO A 219 0.58 13.42 -34.38
N ASP A 220 1.26 14.29 -33.63
CA ASP A 220 2.49 14.99 -34.04
C ASP A 220 3.78 14.29 -33.54
N GLU A 221 3.67 13.03 -33.07
CA GLU A 221 4.77 12.27 -32.48
C GLU A 221 5.08 10.97 -33.24
N GLU A 222 6.35 10.60 -33.27
CA GLU A 222 6.81 9.33 -33.87
C GLU A 222 6.65 8.19 -32.86
N VAL A 223 5.78 7.23 -33.18
CA VAL A 223 5.56 6.01 -32.37
C VAL A 223 6.50 4.90 -32.85
N ILE A 224 7.66 4.76 -32.21
CA ILE A 224 8.62 3.68 -32.49
C ILE A 224 8.11 2.38 -31.84
N THR A 225 8.01 1.31 -32.62
CA THR A 225 7.61 -0.02 -32.14
C THR A 225 8.82 -0.88 -31.77
N ASN A 226 8.73 -1.64 -30.68
CA ASN A 226 9.77 -2.59 -30.22
C ASN A 226 11.14 -1.95 -29.96
N TYR A 227 11.17 -0.75 -29.36
CA TYR A 227 12.40 -0.01 -29.06
C TYR A 227 13.30 -0.80 -28.10
N GLU A 228 14.56 -1.05 -28.48
CA GLU A 228 15.48 -1.90 -27.73
C GLU A 228 16.29 -1.11 -26.70
N THR A 229 16.20 -1.50 -25.43
CA THR A 229 17.01 -0.97 -24.33
C THR A 229 17.96 -2.03 -23.78
N ARG A 230 18.92 -1.63 -22.95
CA ARG A 230 19.78 -2.56 -22.18
C ARG A 230 19.01 -3.49 -21.23
N GLY A 231 17.74 -3.17 -20.93
CA GLY A 231 16.86 -3.97 -20.08
C GLY A 231 15.79 -4.76 -20.82
N GLY A 232 15.81 -4.81 -22.16
CA GLY A 232 14.77 -5.45 -22.98
C GLY A 232 14.03 -4.47 -23.90
N LYS A 233 12.95 -4.93 -24.55
CA LYS A 233 12.24 -4.15 -25.58
C LYS A 233 10.98 -3.48 -25.03
N ILE A 234 10.83 -2.19 -25.29
CA ILE A 234 9.60 -1.42 -25.03
C ILE A 234 8.67 -1.59 -26.24
N PRO A 235 7.40 -2.02 -26.08
CA PRO A 235 6.50 -2.30 -27.20
C PRO A 235 6.19 -1.06 -28.05
N PHE A 236 5.98 0.10 -27.41
CA PHE A 236 5.81 1.39 -28.07
C PHE A 236 6.59 2.49 -27.32
N PHE A 237 7.32 3.33 -28.05
CA PHE A 237 8.14 4.42 -27.50
C PHE A 237 7.92 5.73 -28.28
N LEU A 238 7.89 6.85 -27.55
CA LEU A 238 7.69 8.22 -28.05
C LEU A 238 8.93 9.06 -27.74
N PRO A 239 9.88 9.24 -28.68
CA PRO A 239 11.21 9.78 -28.39
C PRO A 239 11.22 11.20 -27.82
N ARG A 240 10.39 12.11 -28.35
CA ARG A 240 10.41 13.54 -27.94
C ARG A 240 9.84 13.75 -26.54
N LEU A 241 8.98 12.84 -26.09
CA LEU A 241 8.36 12.86 -24.76
C LEU A 241 9.08 11.93 -23.75
N GLN A 242 10.02 11.10 -24.20
CA GLN A 242 10.68 10.04 -23.42
C GLN A 242 9.67 9.12 -22.70
N LEU A 243 8.58 8.75 -23.38
CA LEU A 243 7.53 7.87 -22.83
C LEU A 243 7.57 6.49 -23.50
N GLY A 244 7.62 5.43 -22.69
CA GLY A 244 7.38 4.06 -23.11
C GLY A 244 5.98 3.59 -22.72
N PHE A 245 5.35 2.75 -23.53
CA PHE A 245 4.00 2.23 -23.31
C PHE A 245 3.95 0.71 -23.48
N GLU A 246 3.38 0.03 -22.48
CA GLU A 246 3.30 -1.42 -22.33
C GLU A 246 1.88 -1.86 -21.98
N PRO A 247 1.37 -2.99 -22.52
CA PRO A 247 0.16 -3.62 -21.99
C PRO A 247 0.47 -4.25 -20.62
N ASP A 248 -0.40 -4.02 -19.63
CA ASP A 248 -0.22 -4.62 -18.30
C ASP A 248 -0.38 -6.15 -18.36
N GLY A 249 0.38 -6.85 -17.53
CA GLY A 249 0.57 -8.29 -17.58
C GLY A 249 1.87 -8.77 -18.24
N MET A 250 2.58 -7.92 -19.01
CA MET A 250 3.96 -8.23 -19.40
C MET A 250 4.90 -8.23 -18.19
N ARG A 251 5.53 -9.39 -17.93
CA ARG A 251 6.45 -9.59 -16.80
C ARG A 251 7.88 -9.19 -17.16
N TYR A 252 8.17 -7.90 -17.04
CA TYR A 252 9.53 -7.38 -17.12
C TYR A 252 10.29 -7.54 -15.79
N ASP A 253 11.59 -7.84 -15.89
CA ASP A 253 12.52 -7.82 -14.75
C ASP A 253 12.71 -6.38 -14.23
N TRP A 254 13.04 -6.20 -12.94
CA TRP A 254 13.27 -4.86 -12.34
C TRP A 254 14.39 -4.09 -13.07
N ARG A 255 15.33 -4.82 -13.68
CA ARG A 255 16.38 -4.29 -14.56
C ARG A 255 15.81 -3.49 -15.75
N HIS A 256 14.64 -3.88 -16.28
CA HIS A 256 14.00 -3.16 -17.38
C HIS A 256 13.65 -1.73 -16.98
N GLU A 257 12.90 -1.59 -15.89
CA GLU A 257 12.50 -0.29 -15.37
C GLU A 257 13.71 0.53 -14.93
N PHE A 258 14.73 -0.10 -14.32
CA PHE A 258 15.98 0.55 -13.95
C PHE A 258 16.69 1.17 -15.18
N TYR A 259 16.87 0.42 -16.26
CA TYR A 259 17.55 0.94 -17.46
C TYR A 259 16.72 1.99 -18.21
N CYS A 260 15.39 1.83 -18.27
CA CYS A 260 14.51 2.84 -18.85
C CYS A 260 14.61 4.16 -18.05
N ARG A 261 14.51 4.08 -16.72
CA ARG A 261 14.67 5.23 -15.81
C ARG A 261 16.06 5.88 -15.94
N GLN A 262 17.13 5.09 -16.10
CA GLN A 262 18.49 5.60 -16.36
C GLN A 262 18.61 6.36 -17.69
N GLN A 263 17.79 6.01 -18.69
CA GLN A 263 17.71 6.69 -19.98
C GLN A 263 16.71 7.88 -20.00
N GLY A 264 16.11 8.23 -18.85
CA GLY A 264 15.05 9.24 -18.76
C GLY A 264 13.65 8.73 -19.17
N ILE A 265 13.56 7.50 -19.69
CA ILE A 265 12.34 6.93 -20.24
C ILE A 265 11.36 6.58 -19.11
N SER A 266 10.22 7.25 -19.10
CA SER A 266 9.10 6.94 -18.20
C SER A 266 8.20 5.87 -18.83
N ILE A 267 8.18 4.67 -18.25
CA ILE A 267 7.29 3.58 -18.66
C ILE A 267 5.86 3.81 -18.13
N ARG A 268 4.86 3.56 -18.97
CA ARG A 268 3.43 3.53 -18.63
C ARG A 268 2.85 2.17 -18.99
N LYS A 269 2.42 1.43 -17.96
CA LYS A 269 1.61 0.22 -18.12
C LYS A 269 0.15 0.63 -18.33
N VAL A 270 -0.52 -0.06 -19.26
CA VAL A 270 -1.89 0.22 -19.69
C VAL A 270 -2.72 -1.03 -19.49
N ALA A 271 -3.72 -0.96 -18.62
CA ALA A 271 -4.51 -2.14 -18.24
C ALA A 271 -5.47 -2.59 -19.35
N ALA A 272 -5.82 -3.88 -19.35
CA ALA A 272 -6.57 -4.51 -20.45
C ALA A 272 -8.00 -3.95 -20.64
N ASP A 273 -8.61 -3.45 -19.55
CA ASP A 273 -9.88 -2.73 -19.56
C ASP A 273 -9.78 -1.35 -20.21
N GLU A 274 -8.63 -0.67 -20.07
CA GLU A 274 -8.35 0.60 -20.75
C GLU A 274 -8.18 0.39 -22.26
N LEU A 275 -7.55 -0.73 -22.65
CA LEU A 275 -7.36 -1.12 -24.05
C LEU A 275 -8.65 -1.57 -24.73
N ALA A 276 -9.69 -1.96 -23.98
CA ALA A 276 -11.02 -2.25 -24.53
C ALA A 276 -11.70 -1.03 -25.17
N ASN A 277 -11.25 0.20 -24.86
CA ASN A 277 -11.73 1.43 -25.50
C ASN A 277 -10.57 2.39 -25.84
N PRO A 278 -9.89 2.21 -26.98
CA PRO A 278 -8.72 3.03 -27.33
C PRO A 278 -9.05 4.52 -27.46
N ALA A 279 -10.29 4.88 -27.83
CA ALA A 279 -10.74 6.26 -27.90
C ALA A 279 -10.98 6.90 -26.52
N TYR A 280 -11.28 6.11 -25.47
CA TYR A 280 -11.26 6.57 -24.08
C TYR A 280 -9.82 6.80 -23.61
N LEU A 281 -8.94 5.80 -23.81
CA LEU A 281 -7.52 5.89 -23.46
C LEU A 281 -6.86 7.12 -24.12
N ALA A 282 -7.06 7.33 -25.42
CA ALA A 282 -6.53 8.49 -26.15
C ALA A 282 -7.04 9.86 -25.63
N ARG A 283 -8.19 9.90 -24.96
CA ARG A 283 -8.72 11.11 -24.29
C ARG A 283 -8.21 11.25 -22.85
N ARG A 284 -7.73 10.17 -22.21
CA ARG A 284 -6.99 10.27 -20.94
C ARG A 284 -5.55 10.73 -21.19
N LEU A 285 -4.83 10.08 -22.10
CA LEU A 285 -3.43 10.38 -22.42
C LEU A 285 -3.23 11.83 -22.86
N ARG A 286 -4.12 12.39 -23.69
CA ARG A 286 -4.08 13.82 -24.06
C ARG A 286 -4.24 14.76 -22.86
N ARG A 287 -5.16 14.47 -21.94
CA ARG A 287 -5.32 15.28 -20.71
C ARG A 287 -4.05 15.22 -19.87
N GLU A 288 -3.49 14.03 -19.65
CA GLU A 288 -2.23 13.84 -18.91
C GLU A 288 -1.04 14.56 -19.56
N ALA A 289 -0.96 14.58 -20.89
CA ALA A 289 0.07 15.28 -21.63
C ALA A 289 0.02 16.81 -21.42
N SER A 290 -1.19 17.40 -21.43
CA SER A 290 -1.37 18.84 -21.20
C SER A 290 -0.87 19.29 -19.82
N TRP A 291 -1.01 18.47 -18.77
CA TRP A 291 -0.48 18.80 -17.43
C TRP A 291 1.05 18.89 -17.40
N ARG A 292 1.76 18.07 -18.18
CA ARG A 292 3.24 18.06 -18.22
C ARG A 292 3.87 19.17 -19.07
N GLN A 293 3.07 19.96 -19.79
CA GLN A 293 3.55 21.12 -20.56
C GLN A 293 3.44 22.44 -19.77
N LEU A 294 2.94 22.39 -18.52
CA LEU A 294 2.72 23.54 -17.64
C LEU A 294 3.71 23.60 -16.46
N THR A 295 4.73 22.74 -16.46
CA THR A 295 5.73 22.55 -15.39
C THR A 295 7.14 22.49 -15.96
#